data_AF-A0A6J6HHD7-F1
#
_entry.id   AF-A0A6J6HHD7-F1
#
_cell.length_a   1.000
_cell.length_b   1.000
_cell.length_c   1.000
_cell.angle_alpha   90.00
_cell.angle_beta   90.00
_cell.angle_gamma   90.00
#
_symmetry.space_group_name_H-M   'P 1'
#
loop_
_entity.id
_entity.type
_entity.pdbx_description
1 polymer ?
#
loop_
_entity_poly.entity_id
_entity_poly.type
_entity_poly.pdbx_seq_one_letter_code
_entity_poly.pdbx_strand_id
1 'polypeptide(L)'
;MDVYAKRPQVQERLTSQVADAMVEVLDPAGVIVVIDCEHLCMSMRGVRKSEARTITSAVRGQLRDPATRAEAMSLITSNSR
;
A
#
# COMPACT_ATOMS: atom_id res chain seq x y z
N MET A 1 6.17 -9.99 -6.90
CA MET A 1 6.42 -8.74 -6.15
C MET A 1 7.91 -8.42 -6.00
N ASP A 2 8.81 -9.39 -6.21
CA ASP A 2 10.27 -9.21 -6.03
C ASP A 2 10.97 -8.31 -7.05
N VAL A 3 10.28 -7.83 -8.09
CA VAL A 3 10.89 -6.98 -9.13
C VAL A 3 10.99 -5.52 -8.68
N TYR A 4 10.06 -5.04 -7.84
CA TYR A 4 10.04 -3.65 -7.38
C TYR A 4 10.77 -3.43 -6.04
N ALA A 5 11.02 -4.50 -5.27
CA ALA A 5 11.62 -4.42 -3.93
C ALA A 5 13.16 -4.38 -3.90
N LYS A 6 13.84 -4.55 -5.05
CA LYS A 6 15.31 -4.76 -5.12
C LYS A 6 16.16 -3.48 -5.19
N ARG A 7 15.58 -2.29 -4.97
CA ARG A 7 16.28 -0.99 -4.98
C ARG A 7 15.72 -0.10 -3.87
N PRO A 8 16.44 0.92 -3.39
CA PRO A 8 15.87 1.93 -2.49
C PRO A 8 14.66 2.57 -3.19
N GLN A 9 13.46 2.24 -2.73
CA GLN A 9 12.21 2.79 -3.24
C GLN A 9 11.55 3.61 -2.15
N VAL A 10 10.90 4.69 -2.58
CA VAL A 10 9.94 5.43 -1.77
C VAL A 10 8.68 4.57 -1.69
N GLN A 11 8.20 4.24 -0.48
CA GLN A 11 7.10 3.27 -0.28
C GLN A 11 5.85 3.67 -1.08
N GLU A 12 5.57 4.96 -1.17
CA GLU A 12 4.48 5.56 -1.94
C GLU A 12 4.58 5.24 -3.43
N ARG A 13 5.80 5.19 -3.98
CA ARG A 13 6.06 4.85 -5.38
C ARG A 13 5.82 3.36 -5.62
N LEU A 14 6.30 2.50 -4.72
CA LEU A 14 6.07 1.06 -4.79
C LEU A 14 4.56 0.75 -4.80
N THR A 15 3.80 1.35 -3.88
CA THR A 15 2.35 1.15 -3.77
C THR A 15 1.62 1.55 -5.05
N SER A 16 2.03 2.66 -5.67
CA SER A 16 1.47 3.09 -6.95
C SER A 16 1.80 2.14 -8.10
N GLN A 17 3.07 1.70 -8.20
CA GLN A 17 3.52 0.78 -9.24
C GLN A 17 2.80 -0.57 -9.19
N VAL A 18 2.57 -1.11 -7.99
CA VAL A 18 1.79 -2.34 -7.83
C VAL A 18 0.36 -2.15 -8.32
N ALA A 19 -0.30 -1.06 -7.94
CA ALA A 19 -1.66 -0.78 -8.39
C ALA A 19 -1.74 -0.62 -9.92
N ASP A 20 -0.79 0.08 -10.53
CA ASP A 20 -0.74 0.29 -11.98
C ASP A 20 -0.50 -1.02 -12.74
N ALA A 21 0.43 -1.86 -12.26
CA ALA A 21 0.69 -3.18 -12.85
C ALA A 21 -0.54 -4.10 -12.77
N MET A 22 -1.32 -4.03 -11.68
CA MET A 22 -2.57 -4.79 -11.58
C MET A 22 -3.61 -4.31 -12.58
N VAL A 23 -3.70 -3.00 -12.83
CA VAL A 23 -4.58 -2.46 -13.86
C VAL A 23 -4.16 -2.94 -15.25
N GLU A 24 -2.87 -2.85 -15.55
CA GLU A 24 -2.32 -3.24 -16.86
C GLU A 24 -2.50 -4.73 -17.18
N VAL A 25 -2.31 -5.60 -16.18
CA VAL A 25 -2.34 -7.06 -16.39
C VAL A 25 -3.76 -7.65 -16.34
N LEU A 26 -4.65 -7.08 -15.52
CA LEU A 26 -5.95 -7.69 -15.22
C LEU A 26 -7.15 -6.97 -15.82
N ASP A 27 -6.97 -5.75 -16.36
CA ASP A 27 -8.05 -4.85 -16.80
C ASP A 27 -9.27 -4.82 -15.85
N PRO A 28 -9.06 -4.56 -14.53
CA PRO A 28 -10.11 -4.63 -13.54
C PRO A 28 -10.96 -3.36 -13.53
N ALA A 29 -12.22 -3.48 -13.12
CA ALA A 29 -13.10 -2.33 -12.88
C ALA A 29 -12.59 -1.41 -11.75
N GLY A 30 -11.78 -1.92 -10.81
CA GLY A 30 -11.16 -1.14 -9.74
C GLY A 30 -10.06 -1.91 -9.01
N VAL A 31 -9.10 -1.17 -8.45
CA VAL A 31 -7.98 -1.73 -7.66
C VAL A 31 -7.76 -0.89 -6.41
N ILE A 32 -7.55 -1.55 -5.27
CA ILE A 32 -7.06 -0.94 -4.04
C ILE A 32 -5.84 -1.74 -3.56
N VAL A 33 -4.74 -1.03 -3.36
CA VAL A 33 -3.51 -1.58 -2.80
C VAL A 33 -3.25 -0.83 -1.50
N VAL A 34 -3.07 -1.58 -0.41
CA VAL A 34 -2.66 -1.05 0.90
C VAL A 34 -1.38 -1.76 1.29
N ILE A 35 -0.32 -1.00 1.57
CA ILE A 35 0.96 -1.53 2.03
C ILE A 35 1.25 -0.93 3.40
N ASP A 36 1.42 -1.82 4.38
CA ASP A 36 1.81 -1.52 5.75
C ASP A 36 3.21 -2.11 5.99
N CYS A 37 4.19 -1.27 6.29
CA CYS A 37 5.59 -1.67 6.44
C CYS A 37 6.27 -0.93 7.59
N GLU A 38 7.18 -1.61 8.27
CA GLU A 38 8.08 -1.00 9.26
C GLU A 38 9.42 -0.65 8.61
N HIS A 39 9.89 0.59 8.81
CA HIS A 39 11.17 1.05 8.29
C HIS A 39 12.32 0.79 9.28
N LEU A 40 12.95 -0.38 9.17
CA LEU A 40 14.07 -0.78 10.05
C LEU A 40 15.26 0.21 10.05
N CYS A 41 15.50 0.92 8.95
CA CYS A 41 16.54 1.96 8.88
C CYS A 41 16.24 3.19 9.74
N MET A 42 14.96 3.46 10.02
CA MET A 42 14.50 4.47 10.97
C MET A 42 14.45 3.92 12.40
N SER A 43 14.16 2.62 12.57
CA SER A 43 14.16 1.95 13.88
C SER A 43 15.57 1.80 14.48
N MET A 44 16.62 1.68 13.65
CA MET A 44 18.00 1.42 14.10
C MET A 44 18.85 2.66 14.41
N ARG A 45 18.41 3.88 14.05
CA ARG A 45 19.18 5.12 14.30
C ARG A 45 18.47 6.09 15.24
N GLY A 46 19.00 6.19 16.46
CA GLY A 46 18.92 7.36 17.35
C GLY A 46 17.58 7.62 18.06
N VAL A 47 16.46 7.46 17.37
CA VAL A 47 15.13 7.63 17.96
C VAL A 47 14.50 6.26 18.02
N ARG A 48 14.58 5.61 19.20
CA ARG A 48 13.86 4.37 19.53
C ARG A 48 12.34 4.62 19.57
N LYS A 49 11.75 5.13 18.50
CA LYS A 49 10.30 5.04 18.28
C LYS A 49 10.06 3.59 17.88
N SER A 50 9.48 2.84 18.80
CA SER A 50 9.24 1.41 18.71
C SER A 50 8.37 0.97 17.52
N GLU A 51 7.89 1.88 16.68
CA GLU A 51 6.91 1.59 15.63
C GLU A 51 7.03 2.62 14.49
N ALA A 52 8.16 2.70 13.78
CA ALA A 52 8.26 3.50 12.55
C ALA A 52 7.51 2.79 11.40
N ARG A 53 6.19 2.67 11.55
CA ARG A 53 5.27 2.04 10.60
C ARG A 53 4.69 3.10 9.68
N THR A 54 4.79 2.88 8.38
CA THR A 54 4.16 3.73 7.37
C THR A 54 3.13 2.90 6.63
N ILE A 55 1.92 3.43 6.55
CA ILE A 55 0.86 2.86 5.74
C ILE A 55 0.69 3.74 4.50
N THR A 56 0.73 3.10 3.33
CA THR A 56 0.50 3.75 2.05
C THR A 56 -0.62 3.05 1.32
N SER A 57 -1.37 3.80 0.50
CA SER A 57 -2.43 3.22 -0.33
C SER A 57 -2.46 3.82 -1.73
N ALA A 58 -2.91 3.03 -2.70
CA ALA A 58 -3.15 3.46 -4.07
C ALA A 58 -4.47 2.88 -4.56
N VAL A 59 -5.24 3.70 -5.28
CA VAL A 59 -6.61 3.36 -5.70
C VAL A 59 -6.81 3.68 -7.18
N ARG A 60 -7.48 2.78 -7.91
CA ARG A 60 -7.80 2.89 -9.35
C ARG A 60 -9.24 2.47 -9.63
N GLY A 61 -9.78 2.95 -10.76
CA GLY A 61 -11.12 2.59 -11.23
C GLY A 61 -12.24 2.96 -10.27
N GLN A 62 -13.27 2.11 -10.19
CA GLN A 62 -14.49 2.32 -9.39
C GLN A 62 -14.23 2.57 -7.91
N LEU A 63 -13.12 2.06 -7.36
CA LEU A 63 -12.74 2.29 -5.96
C LEU A 63 -12.30 3.74 -5.67
N ARG A 64 -12.22 4.61 -6.68
CA ARG A 64 -12.08 6.06 -6.45
C ARG A 64 -13.31 6.67 -5.80
N ASP A 65 -14.48 6.05 -5.99
CA ASP A 65 -15.70 6.45 -5.30
C ASP A 65 -15.51 6.32 -3.77
N PRO A 66 -15.76 7.39 -3.00
CA PRO A 66 -15.56 7.37 -1.56
C PRO A 66 -16.37 6.31 -0.81
N ALA A 67 -17.60 6.01 -1.24
CA ALA A 67 -18.46 5.04 -0.56
C ALA A 67 -17.94 3.62 -0.79
N THR A 68 -17.66 3.25 -2.04
CA THR A 68 -17.08 1.93 -2.36
C THR A 68 -15.69 1.76 -1.73
N ARG A 69 -14.88 2.83 -1.67
CA ARG A 69 -13.58 2.79 -0.99
C ARG A 69 -13.72 2.54 0.51
N ALA A 70 -14.67 3.19 1.17
CA ALA A 70 -14.88 3.05 2.60
C ALA A 70 -15.31 1.62 2.96
N GLU A 71 -16.22 1.04 2.17
CA GLU A 71 -16.62 -0.36 2.32
C GLU A 71 -15.42 -1.30 2.18
N ALA A 72 -14.64 -1.17 1.11
CA ALA A 72 -13.45 -2.00 0.89
C ALA A 72 -12.41 -1.84 2.02
N MET A 73 -12.13 -0.62 2.46
CA MET A 73 -11.19 -0.36 3.55
C MET A 73 -11.68 -0.94 4.88
N SER A 74 -12.99 -0.93 5.14
CA SER A 74 -13.56 -1.53 6.34
C SER A 74 -13.31 -3.05 6.39
N LEU A 75 -13.39 -3.74 5.26
CA LEU A 75 -13.13 -5.17 5.15
C LEU A 75 -11.63 -5.49 5.29
N ILE A 76 -10.76 -4.67 4.72
CA ILE A 76 -9.30 -4.84 4.82
C ILE A 76 -8.82 -4.66 6.27
N THR A 77 -9.39 -3.67 6.97
CA THR A 77 -8.97 -3.31 8.33
C THR A 77 -9.62 -4.21 9.39
N SER A 78 -10.83 -4.73 9.15
CA SER A 78 -11.49 -5.65 10.08
C SER A 78 -10.80 -7.01 10.17
N ASN A 79 -10.17 -7.47 9.08
CA ASN A 79 -9.46 -8.75 9.01
C ASN A 79 -8.00 -8.67 9.52
N SER A 80 -7.53 -7.49 9.95
CA SER A 80 -6.17 -7.26 10.43
C SER A 80 -6.07 -7.21 11.97
N ARG A 81 -7.06 -7.79 12.68
CA ARG A 81 -7.07 -7.95 14.14
C ARG A 81 -6.86 -9.40 14.55
#